data_AF-A0A3D4W9C1-F1
#
_entry.id   AF-A0A3D4W9C1-F1
#
_cell.length_a   1.000
_cell.length_b   1.000
_cell.length_c   1.000
_cell.angle_alpha   90.00
_cell.angle_beta   90.00
_cell.angle_gamma   90.00
#
_symmetry.space_group_name_H-M   'P 1'
#
loop_
_entity.id
_entity.type
_entity.pdbx_description
1 polymer ?
#
loop_
_entity_poly.entity_id
_entity_poly.type
_entity_poly.pdbx_seq_one_letter_code
_entity_poly.pdbx_strand_id
1 'polypeptide(L)'
;MNTHVQTIPARNAFSRAQGRERAKDYRKVEVLSSYSRLSIPGLDWVILAEIDYQEAVSSINGIRNKIILFGIFTALAFFILTYVISSRITRPLVKLKEAVVDMGEGKLETALSVSSSDEIGELTEAFNLMANS
;
A
#
# COMPACT_ATOMS: atom_id res chain seq x y z
N MET A 1 -30.09 1.62 42.54
CA MET A 1 -29.98 1.96 41.12
C MET A 1 -29.79 0.66 40.35
N ASN A 2 -30.87 0.08 39.82
CA ASN A 2 -30.82 -1.17 39.06
C ASN A 2 -30.62 -0.85 37.58
N THR A 3 -29.37 -0.76 37.15
CA THR A 3 -29.06 -0.58 35.73
C THR A 3 -29.15 -1.94 35.04
N HIS A 4 -30.21 -2.15 34.26
CA HIS A 4 -30.35 -3.35 33.45
C HIS A 4 -29.55 -3.20 32.15
N VAL A 5 -28.50 -4.00 31.98
CA VAL A 5 -27.66 -4.00 30.78
C VAL A 5 -28.08 -5.16 29.88
N GLN A 6 -28.82 -4.86 28.80
CA GLN A 6 -29.29 -5.85 27.81
C GLN A 6 -28.48 -5.77 26.51
N THR A 7 -27.16 -5.86 26.61
CA THR A 7 -26.27 -5.85 25.44
C THR A 7 -26.03 -7.27 24.93
N ILE A 8 -25.64 -7.40 23.65
CA ILE A 8 -25.31 -8.69 23.04
C ILE A 8 -24.20 -9.42 23.83
N PRO A 9 -23.09 -8.75 24.24
CA PRO A 9 -22.06 -9.37 25.06
C PRO A 9 -22.55 -9.86 26.42
N ALA A 10 -23.41 -9.09 27.10
CA ALA A 10 -23.98 -9.51 28.38
C ALA A 10 -24.84 -10.78 28.23
N ARG A 11 -25.72 -10.82 27.23
CA ARG A 11 -26.55 -12.02 26.95
C ARG A 11 -25.69 -13.22 26.54
N ASN A 12 -24.66 -12.99 25.74
CA ASN A 12 -23.76 -14.03 25.29
C ASN A 12 -22.89 -14.57 26.44
N ALA A 13 -22.51 -13.74 27.40
CA ALA A 13 -21.78 -14.16 28.59
C ALA A 13 -22.54 -15.20 29.42
N PHE A 14 -23.85 -15.00 29.60
CA PHE A 14 -24.69 -15.96 30.34
C PHE A 14 -24.98 -17.23 29.51
N SER A 15 -25.04 -17.16 28.19
CA SER A 15 -25.43 -18.30 27.33
C SER A 15 -24.28 -19.14 26.77
N ARG A 16 -23.10 -18.56 26.53
CA ARG A 16 -21.98 -19.22 25.83
C ARG A 16 -20.78 -19.59 26.71
N ALA A 17 -20.86 -19.32 28.01
CA ALA A 17 -19.81 -19.55 29.01
C ALA A 17 -18.49 -18.75 28.81
N GLN A 18 -17.98 -18.62 27.59
CA GLN A 18 -16.84 -17.76 27.25
C GLN A 18 -16.89 -17.27 25.80
N GLY A 19 -16.25 -16.16 25.50
CA GLY A 19 -16.18 -15.66 24.13
C GLY A 19 -15.54 -14.29 23.99
N ARG A 20 -15.32 -13.94 22.73
CA ARG A 20 -14.85 -12.63 22.28
C ARG A 20 -15.73 -12.17 21.13
N GLU A 21 -16.13 -10.92 21.16
CA GLU A 21 -16.92 -10.36 20.08
C GLU A 21 -16.69 -8.86 19.93
N ARG A 22 -17.01 -8.36 18.75
CA ARG A 22 -17.16 -6.93 18.52
C ARG A 22 -18.65 -6.63 18.53
N ALA A 23 -19.08 -5.76 19.42
CA ALA A 23 -20.48 -5.40 19.58
C ALA A 23 -20.61 -3.96 20.08
N LYS A 24 -21.86 -3.50 20.20
CA LYS A 24 -22.17 -2.23 20.85
C LYS A 24 -22.41 -2.44 22.33
N ASP A 25 -21.76 -1.61 23.14
CA ASP A 25 -22.01 -1.54 24.57
C ASP A 25 -23.35 -0.85 24.89
N TYR A 26 -23.64 -0.64 26.17
CA TYR A 26 -24.87 0.03 26.61
C TYR A 26 -24.94 1.51 26.20
N ARG A 27 -23.80 2.13 25.87
CA ARG A 27 -23.68 3.50 25.34
C ARG A 27 -23.86 3.55 23.82
N LYS A 28 -24.09 2.40 23.18
CA LYS A 28 -24.14 2.23 21.71
C LYS A 28 -22.78 2.48 21.02
N VAL A 29 -21.67 2.43 21.77
CA VAL A 29 -20.31 2.57 21.25
C VAL A 29 -19.79 1.19 20.86
N GLU A 30 -19.07 1.13 19.74
CA GLU A 30 -18.41 -0.10 19.28
C GLU A 30 -17.27 -0.46 20.23
N VAL A 31 -17.34 -1.64 20.83
CA VAL A 31 -16.35 -2.17 21.77
C VAL A 31 -15.86 -3.55 21.32
N LEU A 32 -14.65 -3.89 21.77
CA LEU A 32 -14.19 -5.27 21.79
C LEU A 32 -14.50 -5.85 23.17
N SER A 33 -15.37 -6.84 23.20
CA SER A 33 -15.84 -7.48 24.42
C SER A 33 -15.22 -8.86 24.55
N SER A 34 -14.80 -9.21 25.76
CA SER A 34 -14.40 -10.56 26.16
C SER A 34 -15.15 -10.93 27.42
N TYR A 35 -15.71 -12.13 27.47
CA TYR A 35 -16.49 -12.57 28.62
C TYR A 35 -16.18 -14.01 29.01
N SER A 36 -16.40 -14.32 30.29
CA SER A 36 -16.30 -15.66 30.85
C SER A 36 -17.26 -15.84 32.03
N ARG A 37 -17.70 -17.07 32.29
CA ARG A 37 -18.53 -17.43 33.44
C ARG A 37 -17.63 -17.74 34.65
N LEU A 38 -18.02 -17.24 35.81
CA LEU A 38 -17.34 -17.52 37.07
C LEU A 38 -17.99 -18.75 37.73
N SER A 39 -17.18 -19.75 38.06
CA SER A 39 -17.66 -20.96 38.73
C SER A 39 -17.59 -20.77 40.25
N ILE A 40 -18.59 -20.07 40.80
CA ILE A 40 -18.72 -19.88 42.26
C ILE A 40 -20.00 -20.62 42.71
N PRO A 41 -19.90 -21.56 43.67
CA PRO A 41 -21.06 -22.32 44.12
C PRO A 41 -22.21 -21.41 44.59
N GLY A 42 -23.40 -21.62 44.04
CA GLY A 42 -24.60 -20.86 44.38
C GLY A 42 -24.74 -19.48 43.72
N LEU A 43 -23.81 -19.07 42.85
CA LEU A 43 -23.85 -17.79 42.14
C LEU A 43 -23.77 -17.99 40.62
N ASP A 44 -24.68 -17.34 39.87
CA ASP A 44 -24.63 -17.29 38.40
C ASP A 44 -23.96 -15.99 37.96
N TRP A 45 -22.65 -15.93 38.07
CA TRP A 45 -21.86 -14.73 37.77
C TRP A 45 -21.09 -14.86 36.46
N VAL A 46 -20.96 -13.74 35.76
CA VAL A 46 -20.12 -13.60 34.57
C VAL A 46 -19.22 -12.39 34.74
N ILE A 47 -18.00 -12.50 34.20
CA ILE A 47 -17.09 -11.37 34.05
C ILE A 47 -17.11 -10.94 32.58
N LEU A 48 -17.24 -9.63 32.37
CA LEU A 48 -17.26 -8.99 31.06
C LEU A 48 -16.23 -7.86 31.08
N ALA A 49 -15.30 -7.90 30.14
CA ALA A 49 -14.31 -6.86 29.90
C ALA A 49 -14.56 -6.25 28.52
N GLU A 50 -14.66 -4.93 28.46
CA GLU A 50 -14.93 -4.19 27.23
C GLU A 50 -13.92 -3.04 27.09
N ILE A 51 -13.45 -2.82 25.87
CA ILE A 51 -12.63 -1.66 25.50
C ILE A 51 -13.23 -1.01 24.25
N ASP A 52 -13.29 0.31 24.23
CA ASP A 52 -13.75 1.06 23.05
C ASP A 52 -12.88 0.70 21.85
N TYR A 53 -13.51 0.33 20.74
CA TYR A 53 -12.79 -0.11 19.55
C TYR A 53 -11.81 0.97 19.06
N GLN A 54 -12.21 2.24 19.15
CA GLN A 54 -11.37 3.38 18.76
C GLN A 54 -10.12 3.50 19.63
N GLU A 55 -10.22 3.23 20.93
CA GLU A 55 -9.08 3.21 21.84
C GLU A 55 -8.15 2.04 21.49
N ALA A 56 -8.71 0.85 21.27
CA ALA A 56 -7.94 -0.34 20.89
C ALA A 56 -7.17 -0.17 19.58
N VAL A 57 -7.72 0.54 18.59
CA VAL A 57 -7.03 0.78 17.30
C VAL A 57 -6.25 2.09 17.25
N SER A 58 -6.28 2.92 18.30
CA SER A 58 -5.64 4.24 18.31
C SER A 58 -4.15 4.16 17.97
N SER A 59 -3.42 3.22 18.57
CA SER A 59 -2.01 2.94 18.30
C SER A 59 -1.76 2.42 16.88
N ILE A 60 -2.73 1.71 16.29
CA ILE A 60 -2.64 1.14 14.93
C ILE A 60 -2.76 2.25 13.88
N ASN A 61 -3.55 3.29 14.15
CA ASN A 61 -3.74 4.41 13.21
C ASN A 61 -2.42 5.12 12.87
N GLY A 62 -1.52 5.27 13.85
CA GLY A 62 -0.19 5.85 13.62
C GLY A 62 0.67 5.01 12.68
N ILE A 63 0.66 3.68 12.87
CA ILE A 63 1.39 2.73 12.01
C ILE A 63 0.78 2.73 10.60
N ARG A 64 -0.55 2.67 10.49
CA ARG A 64 -1.26 2.73 9.21
C ARG A 64 -0.88 3.98 8.41
N ASN A 65 -0.89 5.15 9.04
CA ASN A 65 -0.57 6.40 8.37
C ASN A 65 0.89 6.44 7.91
N LYS A 66 1.84 5.90 8.70
CA LYS A 66 3.24 5.75 8.29
C LYS A 66 3.40 4.83 7.08
N ILE A 67 2.68 3.69 7.06
CA ILE A 67 2.69 2.76 5.93
C ILE A 67 2.14 3.42 4.66
N ILE A 68 1.02 4.15 4.76
CA ILE A 68 0.42 4.85 3.63
C ILE A 68 1.41 5.90 3.07
N LEU A 69 1.99 6.71 3.94
CA LEU A 69 2.95 7.75 3.56
C LEU A 69 4.20 7.13 2.90
N PHE A 70 4.75 6.07 3.49
CA PHE A 70 5.85 5.32 2.89
C PHE A 70 5.49 4.73 1.52
N GLY A 71 4.28 4.19 1.37
CA GLY A 71 3.77 3.69 0.09
C GLY A 71 3.69 4.78 -0.98
N ILE A 72 3.21 5.97 -0.63
CA ILE A 72 3.16 7.12 -1.54
C ILE A 72 4.58 7.53 -1.97
N PHE A 73 5.52 7.65 -1.03
CA PHE A 73 6.90 8.00 -1.35
C PHE A 73 7.57 6.96 -2.26
N THR A 74 7.33 5.68 -1.98
CA THR A 74 7.85 4.58 -2.79
C THR A 74 7.27 4.62 -4.19
N ALA A 75 5.96 4.76 -4.34
CA ALA A 75 5.30 4.86 -5.64
C ALA A 75 5.82 6.06 -6.46
N LEU A 76 5.99 7.22 -5.82
CA LEU A 76 6.53 8.40 -6.46
C LEU A 76 7.99 8.20 -6.90
N ALA A 77 8.82 7.58 -6.06
CA ALA A 77 10.20 7.27 -6.40
C ALA A 77 10.29 6.33 -7.62
N PHE A 78 9.47 5.26 -7.65
CA PHE A 78 9.40 4.36 -8.80
C PHE A 78 8.88 5.04 -10.06
N PHE A 79 7.90 5.94 -9.95
CA PHE A 79 7.41 6.71 -11.08
C PHE A 79 8.51 7.59 -11.67
N ILE A 80 9.23 8.33 -10.83
CA ILE A 80 10.35 9.19 -11.27
C ILE A 80 11.46 8.33 -11.89
N LEU A 81 11.86 7.24 -11.24
CA LEU A 81 12.90 6.35 -11.74
C LEU A 81 12.53 5.77 -13.11
N THR A 82 11.30 5.28 -13.26
CA THR A 82 10.79 4.72 -14.52
C THR A 82 10.77 5.79 -15.62
N TYR A 83 10.33 7.00 -15.29
CA TYR A 83 10.33 8.12 -16.23
C TYR A 83 11.75 8.49 -16.68
N VAL A 84 12.72 8.52 -15.77
CA VAL A 84 14.13 8.81 -16.08
C VAL A 84 14.72 7.72 -16.98
N ILE A 85 14.53 6.44 -16.64
CA ILE A 85 15.02 5.31 -17.46
C ILE A 85 14.37 5.35 -18.85
N SER A 86 13.06 5.54 -18.92
CA SER A 86 12.34 5.61 -20.19
C SER A 86 12.83 6.76 -21.06
N SER A 87 13.06 7.94 -20.48
CA SER A 87 13.45 9.14 -21.22
C SER A 87 14.92 9.16 -21.64
N ARG A 88 15.85 8.68 -20.79
CA ARG A 88 17.29 8.72 -21.05
C ARG A 88 17.85 7.48 -21.72
N ILE A 89 17.23 6.33 -21.54
CA ILE A 89 17.76 5.05 -22.04
C ILE A 89 16.79 4.46 -23.07
N THR A 90 15.56 4.12 -22.66
CA THR A 90 14.65 3.35 -23.51
C THR A 90 14.26 4.09 -24.79
N ARG A 91 13.87 5.37 -24.70
CA ARG A 91 13.45 6.15 -25.87
C ARG A 91 14.58 6.38 -26.88
N PRO A 92 15.79 6.84 -26.48
CA PRO A 92 16.90 6.95 -27.43
C PRO A 92 17.29 5.62 -28.08
N LEU A 93 17.31 4.51 -27.32
CA LEU A 93 17.61 3.20 -27.89
C LEU A 93 16.58 2.73 -28.93
N VAL A 94 15.29 2.99 -28.69
CA VAL A 94 14.24 2.69 -29.67
C VAL A 94 14.44 3.53 -30.94
N LYS A 95 14.73 4.83 -30.81
CA LYS A 95 15.02 5.69 -31.97
C LYS A 95 16.26 5.25 -32.76
N LEU A 96 17.33 4.86 -32.06
CA LEU A 96 18.53 4.31 -32.68
C LEU A 96 18.22 3.04 -33.46
N LYS A 97 17.47 2.12 -32.86
CA LYS A 97 17.02 0.90 -33.52
C LYS A 97 16.23 1.22 -34.80
N GLU A 98 15.27 2.14 -34.72
CA GLU A 98 14.47 2.56 -35.88
C GLU A 98 15.33 3.16 -36.99
N ALA A 99 16.25 4.06 -36.65
CA ALA A 99 17.15 4.69 -37.62
C ALA A 99 18.09 3.68 -38.32
N VAL A 100 18.58 2.67 -37.59
CA VAL A 100 19.38 1.59 -38.17
C VAL A 100 18.58 0.75 -39.17
N VAL A 101 17.31 0.47 -38.86
CA VAL A 101 16.43 -0.26 -39.80
C VAL A 101 16.19 0.56 -41.06
N ASP A 102 15.86 1.85 -40.92
CA ASP A 102 15.64 2.75 -42.06
C ASP A 102 16.90 2.89 -42.93
N MET A 103 18.09 2.96 -42.32
CA MET A 103 19.36 2.99 -43.04
C MET A 103 19.57 1.70 -43.86
N GLY A 104 19.23 0.54 -43.31
CA GLY A 104 19.27 -0.75 -44.01
C GLY A 104 18.30 -0.83 -45.21
N GLU A 105 17.23 -0.03 -45.21
CA GLU A 105 16.29 0.10 -46.33
C GLU A 105 16.72 1.17 -47.36
N GLY A 106 17.89 1.80 -47.18
CA GLY A 106 18.43 2.82 -48.08
C GLY A 106 17.97 4.25 -47.79
N LYS A 107 17.32 4.51 -46.65
CA LYS A 107 16.95 5.87 -46.21
C LYS A 107 18.09 6.45 -45.37
N LEU A 108 18.95 7.27 -45.99
CA LEU A 108 20.19 7.78 -45.37
C LEU A 108 20.07 9.18 -44.75
N GLU A 109 18.90 9.82 -44.78
CA GLU A 109 18.73 11.22 -44.35
C GLU A 109 18.45 11.40 -42.83
N THR A 110 18.52 10.33 -42.04
CA THR A 110 18.12 10.33 -40.62
C THR A 110 19.29 10.57 -39.68
N ALA A 111 19.81 11.80 -39.64
CA ALA A 111 20.70 12.22 -38.55
C ALA A 111 19.93 12.28 -37.22
N LEU A 112 20.38 11.55 -36.21
CA LEU A 112 19.79 11.55 -34.88
C LEU A 112 20.39 12.67 -34.03
N SER A 113 19.55 13.39 -33.29
CA SER A 113 20.03 14.37 -32.31
C SER A 113 20.73 13.67 -31.15
N VAL A 114 21.97 14.04 -30.88
CA VAL A 114 22.70 13.62 -29.68
C VAL A 114 22.13 14.38 -28.48
N SER A 115 21.39 13.68 -27.62
CA SER A 115 20.72 14.30 -26.46
C SER A 115 21.28 13.86 -25.11
N SER A 116 22.34 13.05 -25.12
CA SER A 116 22.97 12.49 -23.93
C SER A 116 24.48 12.62 -24.01
N SER A 117 25.15 12.70 -22.86
CA SER A 117 26.61 12.77 -22.73
C SER A 117 27.19 11.51 -22.08
N ASP A 118 26.46 10.40 -22.18
CA ASP A 118 26.81 9.07 -21.68
C ASP A 118 26.96 8.09 -22.86
N GLU A 119 27.00 6.79 -22.59
CA GLU A 119 27.17 5.74 -23.60
C GLU A 119 26.09 5.78 -24.70
N ILE A 120 24.89 6.30 -24.39
CA ILE A 120 23.81 6.48 -25.37
C ILE A 120 24.15 7.63 -26.34
N GLY A 121 24.80 8.68 -25.85
CA GLY A 121 25.29 9.80 -26.65
C GLY A 121 26.39 9.37 -27.61
N GLU A 122 27.41 8.69 -27.09
CA GLU A 122 28.53 8.15 -27.88
C GLU A 122 28.03 7.19 -28.97
N LEU A 123 27.06 6.32 -28.66
CA LEU A 123 26.45 5.43 -29.64
C LEU A 123 25.68 6.20 -30.74
N THR A 124 25.02 7.30 -30.36
CA THR A 124 24.30 8.16 -31.31
C THR A 124 25.26 8.88 -32.24
N GLU A 125 26.38 9.37 -31.72
CA GLU A 125 27.45 9.99 -32.52
C GLU A 125 28.07 8.99 -33.50
N ALA A 126 28.41 7.79 -33.03
CA ALA A 126 28.95 6.74 -33.87
C ALA A 126 27.99 6.34 -35.00
N PHE A 127 26.68 6.25 -34.70
CA PHE A 127 25.66 6.02 -35.72
C PHE A 127 25.64 7.14 -36.78
N ASN A 128 25.62 8.40 -36.35
CA ASN A 128 25.62 9.55 -37.27
C ASN A 128 26.87 9.59 -38.16
N LEU A 129 28.03 9.18 -37.66
CA LEU A 129 29.25 9.11 -38.47
C LEU A 129 29.14 8.05 -39.58
N MET A 130 28.56 6.88 -39.28
CA MET A 130 28.32 5.84 -40.27
C MET A 130 27.31 6.27 -41.34
N ALA A 131 26.24 6.95 -40.95
CA ALA A 131 25.20 7.40 -41.89
C ALA A 131 25.68 8.50 -42.85
N ASN A 132 26.70 9.28 -42.46
CA ASN A 132 27.28 10.37 -43.26
C ASN A 132 28.55 9.96 -44.05
N SER A 133 28.92 8.67 -44.04
CA SER A 133 30.07 8.11 -44.78
C SER A 133 29.63 7.44 -46.07
#